data_AF-A0A645JCH7-F1
#
_entry.id   AF-A0A645JCH7-F1
#
_cell.length_a   1.000
_cell.length_b   1.000
_cell.length_c   1.000
_cell.angle_alpha   90.00
_cell.angle_beta   90.00
_cell.angle_gamma   90.00
#
_symmetry.space_group_name_H-M   'P 1'
#
loop_
_entity.id
_entity.type
_entity.pdbx_description
1 polymer ?
#
loop_
_entity_poly.entity_id
_entity_poly.type
_entity_poly.pdbx_seq_one_letter_code
_entity_poly.pdbx_strand_id
1 'polypeptide(L)' 'MKRIIYRWRVSHPEHGSAEVVGVNRYEAILAAAKIWRVPWTPIARACVYEKLGEVAS' A
#
# COMPACT_ATOMS: atom_id res chain seq x y z
N MET A 1 16.59 16.39 1.58
CA MET A 1 15.18 16.35 1.10
C MET A 1 14.40 15.43 2.02
N LYS A 2 13.40 15.94 2.76
CA LYS A 2 12.50 15.09 3.55
C LYS A 2 11.59 14.34 2.59
N ARG A 3 11.73 13.01 2.49
CA ARG A 3 10.73 12.19 1.80
C ARG A 3 9.56 12.06 2.76
N ILE A 4 8.47 12.73 2.41
CA ILE A 4 7.22 12.56 3.12
C ILE A 4 6.73 11.13 2.83
N ILE A 5 6.60 10.34 3.88
CA ILE A 5 6.06 8.98 3.79
C ILE A 5 4.62 9.04 4.27
N TYR A 6 3.72 8.43 3.52
CA TYR A 6 2.32 8.33 3.91
C TYR A 6 2.01 6.92 4.38
N ARG A 7 1.11 6.80 5.37
CA ARG A 7 0.51 5.54 5.75
C ARG A 7 -0.67 5.29 4.83
N TRP A 8 -0.69 4.11 4.24
CA TRP A 8 -1.73 3.63 3.35
C TRP A 8 -2.32 2.35 3.90
N ARG A 9 -3.64 2.22 3.81
CA ARG A 9 -4.32 0.95 4.01
C ARG A 9 -4.72 0.42 2.64
N VAL A 10 -4.18 -0.72 2.27
CA VAL A 10 -4.50 -1.40 1.02
C VAL A 10 -5.35 -2.61 1.35
N SER A 11 -6.57 -2.66 0.82
CA SER A 11 -7.49 -3.78 0.99
C SER A 11 -7.68 -4.51 -0.34
N HIS A 12 -7.55 -5.83 -0.31
CA HIS A 12 -7.82 -6.71 -1.43
C HIS A 12 -8.91 -7.73 -1.04
N PRO A 13 -9.89 -7.99 -1.91
CA PRO A 13 -11.02 -8.88 -1.59
C PRO A 13 -10.58 -10.29 -1.18
N GLU A 14 -9.48 -10.80 -1.76
CA GLU A 14 -9.01 -12.18 -1.49
C GLU A 14 -7.89 -12.25 -0.43
N HIS A 15 -7.19 -11.15 -0.16
CA HIS A 15 -6.00 -11.15 0.72
C HIS A 15 -6.20 -10.33 2.00
N GLY A 16 -7.36 -9.69 2.16
CA GLY A 16 -7.68 -8.85 3.30
C GLY A 16 -7.04 -7.47 3.20
N SER A 17 -6.85 -6.83 4.35
CA SER A 17 -6.28 -5.47 4.45
C SER A 17 -4.85 -5.52 4.96
N ALA A 18 -3.97 -4.74 4.33
CA ALA A 18 -2.60 -4.52 4.75
C ALA A 18 -2.36 -3.02 4.97
N GLU A 19 -1.80 -2.67 6.12
CA GLU A 19 -1.32 -1.32 6.38
C GLU A 19 0.16 -1.23 6.00
N VAL A 20 0.48 -0.27 5.15
CA VAL A 20 1.80 -0.12 4.55
C VAL A 20 2.20 1.34 4.53
N VAL A 21 3.50 1.59 4.50
CA VAL A 21 4.06 2.93 4.36
C VAL A 21 4.66 3.09 2.98
N GLY A 22 4.41 4.23 2.35
CA GLY A 22 4.89 4.50 1.00
C GLY A 22 4.83 5.97 0.66
N VAL A 23 5.75 6.42 -0.18
CA VAL A 23 5.78 7.82 -0.65
C VAL A 23 4.57 8.11 -1.55
N ASN A 24 4.07 7.10 -2.27
CA ASN A 24 2.91 7.20 -3.15
C ASN A 24 2.07 5.91 -3.11
N ARG A 25 0.94 5.94 -3.82
CA ARG A 25 0.01 4.79 -3.95
C ARG A 25 0.68 3.54 -4.52
N TYR A 26 1.61 3.71 -5.46
CA TYR A 26 2.27 2.60 -6.13
C TYR A 26 3.22 1.85 -5.19
N GLU A 27 4.01 2.56 -4.41
CA GLU A 27 4.85 1.95 -3.37
C GLU A 27 4.01 1.25 -2.29
N ALA A 28 2.86 1.81 -1.94
CA ALA A 28 1.92 1.14 -1.04
C ALA A 28 1.44 -0.20 -1.62
N ILE A 29 1.05 -0.25 -2.90
CA ILE A 29 0.62 -1.50 -3.56
C ILE A 29 1.77 -2.51 -3.61
N LEU A 30 3.00 -2.07 -3.94
CA LEU A 30 4.18 -2.95 -3.94
C LEU A 30 4.47 -3.52 -2.56
N ALA A 31 4.35 -2.70 -1.50
CA ALA A 31 4.54 -3.14 -0.13
C ALA A 31 3.45 -4.15 0.29
N ALA A 32 2.19 -3.88 -0.07
CA ALA A 32 1.07 -4.77 0.23
C ALA A 32 1.21 -6.12 -0.50
N ALA A 33 1.57 -6.07 -1.78
CA ALA A 33 1.86 -7.25 -2.60
C ALA A 33 2.97 -8.13 -1.99
N LYS A 34 4.02 -7.51 -1.45
CA LYS A 34 5.10 -8.22 -0.74
C LYS A 34 4.60 -8.91 0.54
N ILE A 35 3.73 -8.27 1.32
CA ILE A 35 3.12 -8.85 2.52
C ILE A 35 2.28 -10.07 2.16
N TRP A 36 1.47 -9.95 1.12
CA TRP A 36 0.63 -11.04 0.63
C TRP A 36 1.38 -12.11 -0.18
N ARG A 37 2.66 -11.86 -0.51
CA ARG A 37 3.51 -12.73 -1.34
C ARG A 37 2.90 -13.04 -2.71
N VAL A 38 2.22 -12.07 -3.30
CA VAL A 38 1.60 -12.16 -4.62
C VAL A 38 2.18 -11.10 -5.56
N PRO A 39 2.16 -11.32 -6.89
CA PRO A 39 2.55 -10.29 -7.85
C PRO A 39 1.62 -9.07 -7.74
N TRP A 40 2.21 -7.88 -7.80
CA TRP A 40 1.48 -6.62 -7.64
C TRP A 40 0.59 -6.28 -8.85
N THR A 41 0.95 -6.76 -10.05
CA THR A 41 0.27 -6.44 -11.31
C THR A 41 -1.20 -6.88 -11.34
N PRO A 42 -1.58 -8.13 -10.99
CA PRO A 42 -2.98 -8.53 -10.98
C PRO A 42 -3.79 -7.85 -9.87
N ILE A 43 -3.20 -7.68 -8.69
CA ILE A 43 -3.93 -7.12 -7.55
C ILE A 43 -4.11 -5.60 -7.64
N ALA A 44 -3.25 -4.87 -8.37
CA ALA A 44 -3.28 -3.41 -8.41
C ALA A 44 -4.63 -2.83 -8.84
N ARG A 45 -5.39 -3.53 -9.68
CA ARG A 45 -6.72 -3.12 -10.15
C ARG A 45 -7.84 -3.51 -9.18
N ALA A 46 -7.63 -4.53 -8.36
CA ALA A 46 -8.59 -5.04 -7.38
C ALA A 46 -8.36 -4.46 -5.97
N CYS A 47 -7.20 -3.86 -5.72
CA CYS A 47 -6.86 -3.22 -4.46
C CYS A 47 -7.59 -1.88 -4.29
N VAL A 48 -8.25 -1.72 -3.14
CA VAL A 48 -8.73 -0.45 -2.63
C VAL A 48 -7.65 0.16 -1.74
N TYR A 49 -7.34 1.44 -1.93
CA TYR A 49 -6.32 2.15 -1.14
C TYR A 49 -6.94 3.32 -0.39
N GLU A 50 -6.59 3.45 0.88
CA GLU A 50 -7.00 4.54 1.75
C GLU A 50 -5.77 5.21 2.35
N LYS A 51 -5.67 6.54 2.21
CA LYS A 51 -4.56 7.31 2.76
C LYS A 51 -4.89 7.64 4.21
N LEU A 52 -4.20 6.97 5.14
CA LEU A 52 -4.45 7.10 6.58
C LEU A 52 -3.78 8.35 7.19
N GLY A 53 -2.77 8.90 6.53
CA GLY A 53 -2.10 10.12 7.00
C GLY A 53 -0.63 10.16 6.66
N GLU A 54 0.03 11.23 7.08
CA GLU A 54 1.46 11.40 6.94
C GLU A 54 2.20 10.75 8.11
N VAL A 55 3.16 9.90 7.80
CA VAL A 55 4.12 9.37 8.78
C VAL A 55 5.30 10.32 8.73
N ALA A 56 5.24 11.37 9.55
CA ALA A 56 6.41 12.20 9.79
C ALA A 56 7.48 11.32 10.46
N SER A 57 8.55 11.02 9.73
CA SER A 57 9.77 10.49 10.33
C SER A 57 10.59 11.58 10.98
#